data_AF-A0A848ZAT5-F1
#
_entry.id   AF-A0A848ZAT5-F1
#
_cell.length_a   1.000
_cell.length_b   1.000
_cell.length_c   1.000
_cell.angle_alpha   90.00
_cell.angle_beta   90.00
_cell.angle_gamma   90.00
#
_symmetry.space_group_name_H-M   'P 1'
#
loop_
_entity.id
_entity.type
_entity.pdbx_description
1 polymer ?
#
loop_
_entity_poly.entity_id
_entity_poly.type
_entity_poly.pdbx_seq_one_letter_code
_entity_poly.pdbx_strand_id
1 'polypeptide(L)' 'MNSTLTARLALGLGLLAILAATGCREEEQGRVLIQQKGVYQGTPDQTLSEDQIQELRFRARQQQI' A
#
# COMPACT_ATOMS: atom_id res chain seq x y z
N MET A 1 23.84 -20.21 -31.93
CA MET A 1 23.13 -19.92 -30.66
C MET A 1 21.97 -20.90 -30.54
N ASN A 2 21.94 -21.75 -29.52
CA ASN A 2 21.00 -22.88 -29.45
C ASN A 2 19.56 -22.41 -29.17
N SER A 3 18.63 -22.78 -30.06
CA SER A 3 17.20 -22.42 -29.99
C SER A 3 16.52 -22.82 -28.66
N THR A 4 17.00 -23.90 -28.03
CA THR A 4 16.54 -24.36 -26.73
C THR A 4 16.99 -23.48 -25.56
N LEU A 5 18.16 -22.85 -25.67
CA LEU A 5 18.69 -21.92 -24.67
C LEU A 5 17.94 -20.58 -24.73
N THR A 6 17.64 -20.10 -25.93
CA THR A 6 16.87 -18.85 -26.13
C THR A 6 15.43 -18.99 -25.61
N ALA A 7 14.78 -20.15 -25.82
CA ALA A 7 13.43 -20.40 -25.30
C ALA A 7 13.38 -20.42 -23.77
N ARG A 8 14.36 -21.03 -23.10
CA ARG A 8 14.45 -21.07 -21.63
C ARG A 8 14.70 -19.69 -21.04
N LEU A 9 15.57 -18.90 -21.66
CA LEU A 9 15.83 -17.52 -21.24
C LEU A 9 14.59 -16.63 -21.39
N ALA A 10 13.88 -16.75 -22.52
CA ALA A 10 12.64 -16.01 -22.74
C ALA A 10 11.56 -16.39 -21.71
N LEU A 11 11.41 -17.68 -21.39
CA LEU A 11 10.46 -18.14 -20.39
C LEU A 11 10.83 -17.63 -18.98
N GLY A 12 12.11 -17.69 -18.62
CA GLY A 12 12.60 -17.19 -17.34
C GLY A 12 12.40 -15.69 -17.16
N LEU A 13 12.71 -14.88 -18.19
CA LEU A 13 12.43 -13.45 -18.17
C LEU A 13 10.93 -13.13 -18.10
N GLY A 14 10.11 -13.89 -18.82
CA GLY A 14 8.65 -13.75 -18.78
C GLY A 14 8.10 -13.97 -17.38
N LEU A 15 8.53 -15.02 -16.69
CA LEU A 15 8.12 -15.28 -15.30
C LEU A 15 8.56 -14.16 -14.33
N LEU A 16 9.79 -13.67 -14.47
CA LEU A 16 10.30 -12.58 -13.64
C LEU A 16 9.49 -11.29 -13.82
N ALA A 17 9.10 -10.96 -15.06
CA ALA A 17 8.29 -9.78 -15.35
C ALA A 17 6.89 -9.88 -14.72
N ILE A 18 6.26 -11.06 -14.76
CA ILE A 18 4.95 -11.30 -14.15
C ILE A 18 5.03 -11.15 -12.63
N LEU A 19 6.07 -11.71 -12.00
CA LEU A 19 6.28 -11.58 -10.55
C LEU A 19 6.52 -10.13 -10.13
N ALA A 20 7.29 -9.37 -10.92
CA ALA A 20 7.52 -7.95 -10.65
C ALA A 20 6.23 -7.11 -10.73
N ALA A 21 5.32 -7.43 -11.66
CA ALA A 21 4.06 -6.72 -11.81
C ALA A 21 3.09 -6.91 -10.63
N THR A 22 3.17 -8.01 -9.89
CA THR A 22 2.32 -8.25 -8.70
C THR A 22 2.61 -7.30 -7.52
N GLY A 23 3.74 -6.59 -7.54
CA GLY A 23 4.07 -5.59 -6.52
C GLY A 23 3.37 -4.24 -6.70
N CYS A 24 2.77 -3.97 -7.88
CA CYS A 24 2.06 -2.73 -8.15
C CYS A 24 0.61 -2.83 -7.69
N ARG A 25 0.27 -2.24 -6.54
CA ARG A 25 -1.12 -2.14 -6.09
C ARG A 25 -1.86 -1.10 -6.94
N GLU A 26 -3.01 -1.46 -7.51
CA GLU A 26 -3.81 -0.53 -8.33
C GLU A 26 -4.21 0.73 -7.56
N GLU A 27 -4.53 0.57 -6.28
CA GLU A 27 -4.82 1.63 -5.31
C GLU A 27 -3.64 2.58 -5.03
N GLU A 28 -2.42 2.22 -5.42
CA GLU A 28 -1.27 3.13 -5.37
C GLU A 28 -1.09 3.93 -6.66
N GLN A 29 -1.72 3.50 -7.77
CA GLN A 29 -1.67 4.22 -9.04
C GLN A 29 -2.57 5.46 -8.98
N GLY A 30 -2.06 6.60 -9.45
CA GLY A 30 -2.84 7.85 -9.50
C GLY A 30 -2.99 8.58 -8.16
N ARG A 31 -2.32 8.15 -7.09
CA ARG A 31 -2.26 8.91 -5.84
C ARG A 31 -1.58 10.26 -6.05
N VAL A 32 -2.18 11.31 -5.50
CA VAL A 32 -1.62 12.67 -5.53
C VAL A 32 -0.30 12.68 -4.75
N LEU A 33 0.81 12.83 -5.46
CA LEU A 33 2.16 12.90 -4.89
C LEU A 33 2.48 14.30 -4.33
N ILE A 34 1.84 15.33 -4.88
CA ILE A 34 2.05 16.72 -4.49
C ILE A 34 0.82 17.20 -3.71
N GLN A 35 0.92 17.10 -2.39
CA GLN A 35 -0.11 17.57 -1.48
C GLN A 35 0.04 19.08 -1.24
N GLN A 36 -1.07 19.80 -1.17
CA GLN A 36 -1.05 21.20 -0.77
C GLN A 36 -0.76 21.27 0.74
N LYS A 37 0.30 22.00 1.11
CA LYS A 37 0.69 22.13 2.52
C LYS A 37 -0.43 22.73 3.34
N GLY A 38 -0.72 22.10 4.48
CA GLY A 38 -1.76 22.53 5.40
C GLY A 38 -3.20 22.22 4.96
N VAL A 39 -3.40 21.54 3.83
CA VAL A 39 -4.73 21.16 3.34
C VAL A 39 -4.82 19.64 3.29
N TYR A 40 -5.78 19.09 4.04
CA TYR A 40 -6.12 17.68 3.97
C TYR A 40 -7.05 17.45 2.78
N GLN A 41 -6.60 16.65 1.81
CA GLN A 41 -7.32 16.39 0.55
C GLN A 41 -8.09 15.05 0.57
N GLY A 42 -8.10 14.34 1.71
CA GLY A 42 -8.81 13.09 1.88
C GLY A 42 -10.27 13.30 2.29
N THR A 43 -10.98 12.19 2.49
CA THR A 43 -12.31 12.19 3.09
C THR A 43 -12.20 12.65 4.54
N PRO A 44 -13.01 13.63 4.99
CA PRO A 44 -13.02 14.04 6.39
C PRO A 44 -13.14 12.84 7.33
N ASP A 45 -12.35 12.84 8.39
CA ASP A 45 -12.42 11.80 9.40
C ASP A 45 -13.81 11.79 10.05
N GLN A 46 -14.22 10.60 10.48
CA GLN A 46 -15.44 10.45 11.27
C GLN A 46 -15.22 10.98 12.67
N THR A 47 -16.18 11.75 13.19
CA THR A 47 -16.19 12.18 14.58
C THR A 47 -16.34 10.96 15.49
N LEU A 48 -15.51 10.89 16.53
CA LEU A 48 -15.61 9.84 17.54
C LEU A 48 -16.79 10.08 18.48
N SER A 49 -17.48 9.01 18.86
CA SER A 49 -18.42 9.05 19.99
C SER A 49 -17.69 9.09 21.33
N GLU A 50 -18.38 9.51 22.39
CA GLU A 50 -17.80 9.49 23.74
C GLU A 50 -17.37 8.09 24.17
N ASP A 51 -18.15 7.06 23.85
CA ASP A 51 -17.80 5.67 24.16
C ASP A 51 -16.51 5.24 23.45
N GLN A 52 -16.35 5.62 22.17
CA GLN A 52 -15.12 5.36 21.41
C GLN A 52 -13.92 6.09 22.02
N ILE A 53 -14.11 7.32 22.49
CA ILE A 53 -13.07 8.10 23.17
C ILE A 53 -12.65 7.42 24.47
N GLN A 54 -13.60 6.94 25.28
CA GLN A 54 -13.29 6.24 26.54
C GLN A 54 -12.51 4.94 26.30
N GLU A 55 -12.92 4.17 25.30
CA GLU A 55 -12.25 2.94 24.90
C GLU A 55 -10.81 3.21 24.42
N LEU A 56 -10.62 4.26 23.61
CA LEU A 56 -9.28 4.68 23.17
C LEU A 56 -8.39 5.09 24.35
N ARG A 57 -8.93 5.86 25.31
CA ARG A 57 -8.19 6.25 26.53
C ARG A 57 -7.81 5.04 27.37
N PHE A 58 -8.70 4.07 27.51
CA PHE A 58 -8.42 2.83 28.24
C PHE A 58 -7.28 2.05 27.58
N ARG A 59 -7.34 1.82 26.27
CA ARG A 59 -6.29 1.15 25.50
C ARG A 59 -4.95 1.89 25.58
N ALA A 60 -4.96 3.22 25.45
CA ALA A 60 -3.75 4.03 25.53
C ALA A 60 -3.02 3.83 26.88
N ARG A 61 -3.75 3.82 28.01
CA ARG A 61 -3.17 3.56 29.33
C ARG A 61 -2.53 2.17 29.44
N GLN A 62 -3.08 1.17 28.78
CA GLN A 62 -2.53 -0.19 28.76
C GLN A 62 -1.26 -0.31 27.92
N GLN A 63 -1.05 0.59 26.95
CA GLN A 63 0.11 0.57 26.05
C GLN A 63 1.33 1.32 26.59
N GLN A 64 1.24 1.96 27.76
CA GLN A 64 2.35 2.71 28.38
C GLN A 64 3.35 1.81 29.15
N ILE A 65 3.49 0.54 28.74
CA ILE A 65 4.42 -0.42 29.34
C ILE A 65 5.83 -0.21 28.80
#